data_AF-X1TG15-F1
#
_entry.id   AF-X1TG15-F1
#
_cell.length_a   1.000
_cell.length_b   1.000
_cell.length_c   1.000
_cell.angle_alpha   90.00
_cell.angle_beta   90.00
_cell.angle_gamma   90.00
#
_symmetry.space_group_name_H-M   'P 1'
#
loop_
_entity.id
_entity.type
_entity.pdbx_description
1 polymer ?
#
loop_
_entity_poly.entity_id
_entity_poly.type
_entity_poly.pdbx_seq_one_letter_code
_entity_poly.pdbx_strand_id
1 'polypeptide(L)'
;MTIKIVIPDRKDEILKSLQEGMRRADITILTGGLGPTHDDITKKSVSSFLKRRLVLNENILLKVKEYFRKKGVDMPQVNTSQALIPQGATVLNNPVGTAPGLLFEEEDGIIILLPGVPAEMKAIFNMSVRPYLEKKNRGNFILTQTIHS
;
A
#
# COMPACT_ATOMS: atom_id res chain seq x y z
N MET A 1 17.60 10.05 -8.75
CA MET A 1 17.12 11.19 -7.95
C MET A 1 15.94 10.71 -7.12
N THR A 2 15.96 10.87 -5.80
CA THR A 2 14.84 10.47 -4.93
C THR A 2 14.05 11.72 -4.54
N ILE A 3 12.74 11.70 -4.71
CA ILE A 3 11.84 12.79 -4.32
C ILE A 3 10.98 12.28 -3.17
N LYS A 4 10.94 13.02 -2.06
CA LYS A 4 10.08 12.75 -0.91
C LYS A 4 9.11 13.91 -0.74
N ILE A 5 7.83 13.60 -0.62
CA ILE A 5 6.77 14.55 -0.34
C ILE A 5 5.89 14.01 0.78
N VAL A 6 5.32 14.91 1.57
CA VAL A 6 4.33 14.59 2.61
C VAL A 6 3.09 15.38 2.26
N ILE A 7 1.95 14.70 2.21
CA ILE A 7 0.68 15.28 1.76
C ILE A 7 -0.42 14.96 2.78
N PRO A 8 -1.43 15.83 2.92
CA PRO A 8 -2.60 15.52 3.74
C PRO A 8 -3.45 14.43 3.08
N ASP A 9 -4.31 13.79 3.87
CA ASP A 9 -5.31 12.81 3.42
C ASP A 9 -6.46 13.50 2.66
N ARG A 10 -6.14 14.11 1.51
CA ARG A 10 -7.07 14.71 0.56
C ARG A 10 -6.91 14.04 -0.78
N LYS A 11 -8.03 13.60 -1.35
CA LYS A 11 -8.04 12.87 -2.63
C LYS A 11 -7.26 13.61 -3.72
N ASP A 12 -7.50 14.91 -3.88
CA ASP A 12 -6.87 15.69 -4.95
C ASP A 12 -5.35 15.82 -4.78
N GLU A 13 -4.86 15.97 -3.54
CA GLU A 13 -3.44 16.01 -3.24
C GLU A 13 -2.76 14.66 -3.51
N ILE A 14 -3.43 13.55 -3.16
CA ILE A 14 -2.95 12.19 -3.44
C ILE A 14 -2.87 11.94 -4.94
N LEU A 15 -3.91 12.30 -5.69
CA LEU A 15 -3.95 12.11 -7.14
C LEU A 15 -2.89 12.93 -7.86
N LYS A 16 -2.76 14.22 -7.50
CA LYS A 16 -1.74 15.12 -8.07
C LYS A 16 -0.32 14.60 -7.80
N SER A 17 -0.07 14.17 -6.57
CA SER A 17 1.23 13.62 -6.15
C SER A 17 1.56 12.30 -6.83
N LEU A 18 0.58 11.41 -6.96
CA LEU A 18 0.72 10.15 -7.67
C LEU A 18 1.02 10.37 -9.15
N GLN A 19 0.28 11.29 -9.80
CA GLN A 19 0.49 11.63 -11.20
C GLN A 19 1.90 12.19 -11.44
N GLU A 20 2.34 13.12 -10.59
CA GLU A 20 3.68 13.70 -10.69
C GLU A 20 4.78 12.67 -10.39
N GLY A 21 4.55 11.77 -9.44
CA GLY A 21 5.45 10.65 -9.14
C GLY A 21 5.64 9.73 -10.34
N MET A 22 4.54 9.25 -10.92
CA MET A 22 4.55 8.38 -12.10
C MET A 22 5.21 9.03 -13.30
N ARG A 23 5.08 10.36 -13.47
CA ARG A 23 5.73 11.10 -14.57
C ARG A 23 7.25 11.21 -14.41
N ARG A 24 7.77 11.13 -13.17
CA ARG A 24 9.16 11.47 -12.84
C ARG A 24 10.01 10.31 -12.35
N ALA A 25 9.39 9.17 -12.05
CA ALA A 25 10.06 8.04 -11.47
C ALA A 25 9.47 6.73 -12.00
N ASP A 26 10.36 5.76 -12.27
CA ASP A 26 9.96 4.41 -12.67
C ASP A 26 9.21 3.66 -11.55
N ILE A 27 9.41 4.09 -10.29
CA ILE A 27 8.81 3.50 -9.09
C ILE A 27 8.29 4.62 -8.20
N THR A 28 7.00 4.59 -7.91
CA THR A 28 6.32 5.47 -6.95
C THR A 28 5.84 4.67 -5.76
N ILE A 29 6.35 4.99 -4.56
CA ILE A 29 5.96 4.33 -3.30
C ILE A 29 5.15 5.30 -2.45
N LEU A 30 3.95 4.89 -2.04
CA LEU A 30 3.09 5.60 -1.12
C LEU A 30 3.00 4.81 0.19
N THR A 31 3.01 5.50 1.32
CA THR A 31 2.88 4.88 2.64
C THR A 31 1.74 5.53 3.41
N GLY A 32 0.87 4.74 4.05
CA GLY A 32 -0.28 5.25 4.82
C GLY A 32 -1.59 5.27 4.02
N GLY A 33 -2.71 5.42 4.74
CA GLY A 33 -4.04 5.46 4.16
C GLY A 33 -4.55 4.11 3.61
N LEU A 34 -4.07 2.99 4.18
CA LEU A 34 -4.47 1.61 3.82
C LEU A 34 -5.26 0.89 4.91
N GLY A 35 -5.41 1.52 6.07
CA GLY A 35 -6.13 0.99 7.21
C GLY A 35 -7.66 0.95 6.99
N PRO A 36 -8.40 0.64 8.06
CA PRO A 36 -9.84 0.50 8.01
C PRO A 36 -10.59 1.80 8.28
N THR A 37 -9.92 2.92 8.56
CA THR A 37 -10.60 4.15 8.98
C THR A 37 -11.21 4.92 7.80
N HIS A 38 -12.09 5.87 8.08
CA HIS A 38 -12.67 6.71 7.04
C HIS A 38 -11.62 7.60 6.35
N ASP A 39 -10.58 7.98 7.08
CA ASP A 39 -9.47 8.79 6.60
C ASP A 39 -8.46 7.98 5.77
N ASP A 40 -8.53 6.65 5.80
CA ASP A 40 -7.75 5.76 4.94
C ASP A 40 -8.25 5.80 3.48
N ILE A 41 -7.88 6.87 2.76
CA ILE A 41 -8.33 7.14 1.40
C ILE A 41 -7.30 6.78 0.32
N THR A 42 -6.02 6.55 0.65
CA THR A 42 -4.96 6.29 -0.33
C THR A 42 -5.31 5.16 -1.29
N LYS A 43 -5.76 4.01 -0.77
CA LYS A 43 -6.16 2.87 -1.60
C LYS A 43 -7.31 3.21 -2.56
N LYS A 44 -8.31 3.94 -2.08
CA LYS A 44 -9.47 4.36 -2.88
C LYS A 44 -9.06 5.35 -3.96
N SER A 45 -8.18 6.31 -3.63
CA SER A 45 -7.63 7.30 -4.55
C SER A 45 -6.82 6.63 -5.65
N VAL A 46 -5.94 5.68 -5.32
CA VAL A 46 -5.15 4.93 -6.32
C VAL A 46 -6.06 4.06 -7.20
N SER A 47 -7.07 3.41 -6.62
CA SER A 47 -8.09 2.67 -7.38
C SER A 47 -8.80 3.57 -8.40
N SER A 48 -9.16 4.79 -7.99
CA SER A 48 -9.79 5.80 -8.85
C SER A 48 -8.83 6.29 -9.95
N PHE A 49 -7.56 6.52 -9.62
CA PHE A 49 -6.54 6.95 -10.57
C PHE A 49 -6.34 5.92 -11.68
N LEU A 50 -6.18 4.65 -11.31
CA LEU A 50 -6.00 3.54 -12.24
C LEU A 50 -7.32 3.07 -12.90
N LYS A 51 -8.45 3.72 -12.59
CA LYS A 51 -9.79 3.35 -13.07
C LYS A 51 -10.14 1.88 -12.81
N ARG A 52 -9.67 1.34 -11.68
CA ARG A 52 -9.90 -0.05 -11.27
C ARG A 52 -10.95 -0.11 -10.18
N ARG A 53 -11.80 -1.11 -10.23
CA ARG A 53 -12.81 -1.36 -9.17
C ARG A 53 -12.12 -2.04 -7.99
N LEU A 54 -12.63 -1.76 -6.79
CA LEU A 54 -12.27 -2.51 -5.60
C LEU A 54 -13.02 -3.84 -5.58
N VAL A 55 -12.30 -4.94 -5.43
CA VAL A 55 -12.84 -6.29 -5.36
C VAL A 55 -12.50 -6.87 -3.99
N LEU A 56 -13.46 -7.57 -3.38
CA LEU A 56 -13.24 -8.25 -2.12
C LEU A 56 -12.32 -9.45 -2.33
N ASN A 57 -11.23 -9.51 -1.59
CA ASN A 57 -10.33 -10.65 -1.54
C ASN A 57 -10.65 -11.49 -0.31
N GLU A 58 -11.31 -12.63 -0.53
CA GLU A 58 -11.75 -13.52 0.55
C GLU A 58 -10.59 -14.05 1.40
N ASN A 59 -9.42 -14.32 0.81
CA ASN A 59 -8.25 -14.79 1.56
C ASN A 59 -7.74 -13.73 2.54
N ILE A 60 -7.75 -12.46 2.12
CA ILE A 60 -7.39 -11.34 3.01
C ILE A 60 -8.46 -11.17 4.07
N LEU A 61 -9.74 -11.22 3.70
CA LEU A 61 -10.84 -11.12 4.66
C LEU A 61 -10.76 -12.19 5.75
N LEU A 62 -10.45 -13.43 5.37
CA LEU A 62 -10.22 -14.53 6.31
C LEU A 62 -9.07 -14.23 7.27
N LYS A 63 -7.93 -13.74 6.77
CA LYS A 63 -6.79 -13.34 7.62
C LYS A 63 -7.17 -12.24 8.61
N VAL A 64 -7.93 -11.24 8.17
CA VAL A 64 -8.42 -10.16 9.05
C VAL A 64 -9.34 -10.75 10.12
N LYS A 65 -10.30 -11.60 9.75
CA LYS A 65 -11.19 -12.30 10.70
C LYS A 65 -10.39 -13.13 11.72
N GLU A 66 -9.39 -13.88 11.27
CA GLU A 66 -8.53 -14.67 12.15
C GLU A 66 -7.73 -13.81 13.13
N TYR A 67 -7.26 -12.64 12.68
CA TYR A 67 -6.56 -11.69 13.55
C TYR A 67 -7.44 -11.23 14.72
N PHE A 68 -8.69 -10.85 14.45
CA PHE A 68 -9.64 -10.45 15.50
C PHE A 68 -10.04 -11.64 16.38
N ARG A 69 -10.27 -12.81 15.78
CA ARG A 69 -10.57 -14.05 16.52
C ARG A 69 -9.47 -14.41 17.52
N LYS A 70 -8.19 -14.30 17.13
CA LYS A 70 -7.05 -14.53 18.02
C LYS A 70 -6.97 -13.54 19.18
N LYS A 71 -7.54 -12.34 19.02
CA LYS A 71 -7.66 -11.33 20.08
C LYS A 71 -8.91 -11.52 20.95
N GLY A 72 -9.73 -12.54 20.69
CA GLY A 72 -10.95 -12.83 21.46
C GLY A 72 -12.07 -11.81 21.24
N VAL A 73 -12.06 -11.08 20.12
CA VAL A 73 -13.05 -10.06 19.79
C VAL A 73 -13.64 -10.29 18.40
N ASP A 74 -14.88 -9.86 18.19
CA ASP A 74 -15.49 -9.86 16.87
C ASP A 74 -14.86 -8.80 15.97
N MET A 75 -14.74 -9.11 14.68
CA MET A 75 -14.20 -8.19 13.69
C MET A 75 -15.21 -7.07 13.41
N PRO A 76 -14.86 -5.79 13.64
CA PRO A 76 -15.71 -4.68 13.23
C PRO A 76 -15.91 -4.67 11.71
N GLN A 77 -17.13 -4.36 11.25
CA GLN A 77 -17.46 -4.41 9.81
C GLN A 77 -16.54 -3.50 8.97
N VAL A 78 -16.10 -2.38 9.54
CA VAL A 78 -15.20 -1.42 8.89
C VAL A 78 -13.86 -2.05 8.46
N ASN A 79 -13.40 -3.10 9.15
CA ASN A 79 -12.18 -3.82 8.80
C ASN A 79 -12.30 -4.66 7.53
N THR A 80 -13.52 -4.95 7.05
CA THR A 80 -13.75 -5.57 5.73
C THR A 80 -13.11 -4.74 4.61
N SER A 81 -13.03 -3.42 4.79
CA SER A 81 -12.40 -2.53 3.83
C SER A 81 -10.92 -2.86 3.61
N GLN A 82 -10.20 -3.47 4.55
CA GLN A 82 -8.81 -3.90 4.39
C GLN A 82 -8.67 -5.03 3.35
N ALA A 83 -9.73 -5.82 3.16
CA ALA A 83 -9.81 -6.88 2.16
C ALA A 83 -10.35 -6.42 0.80
N LEU A 84 -10.75 -5.16 0.66
CA LEU A 84 -11.09 -4.57 -0.64
C LEU A 84 -9.80 -4.17 -1.37
N ILE A 85 -9.55 -4.75 -2.53
CA ILE A 85 -8.31 -4.63 -3.28
C ILE A 85 -8.62 -4.11 -4.68
N PRO A 86 -7.92 -3.08 -5.19
CA PRO A 86 -8.08 -2.66 -6.58
C PRO A 86 -7.75 -3.83 -7.53
N GLN A 87 -8.60 -4.06 -8.52
CA GLN A 87 -8.41 -5.12 -9.50
C GLN A 87 -7.00 -5.06 -10.13
N GLY A 88 -6.36 -6.21 -10.34
CA GLY A 88 -5.01 -6.27 -10.93
C GLY A 88 -3.87 -5.88 -9.97
N ALA A 89 -4.15 -5.58 -8.69
CA ALA A 89 -3.10 -5.44 -7.69
C ALA A 89 -2.43 -6.78 -7.38
N THR A 90 -1.10 -6.78 -7.34
CA THR A 90 -0.35 -7.81 -6.62
C THR A 90 -0.42 -7.51 -5.12
N VAL A 91 -0.96 -8.46 -4.35
CA VAL A 91 -1.09 -8.34 -2.90
C VAL A 91 0.23 -8.68 -2.22
N LEU A 92 0.76 -7.75 -1.42
CA LEU A 92 1.95 -7.95 -0.62
C LEU A 92 1.54 -8.32 0.82
N ASN A 93 1.91 -9.52 1.24
CA ASN A 93 1.50 -10.06 2.54
C ASN A 93 2.06 -9.20 3.68
N ASN A 94 1.19 -8.81 4.62
CA ASN A 94 1.58 -8.14 5.86
C ASN A 94 1.70 -9.18 6.99
N PRO A 95 2.90 -9.51 7.48
CA PRO A 95 3.06 -10.49 8.54
C PRO A 95 2.90 -9.89 9.95
N VAL A 96 2.83 -8.56 10.07
CA VAL A 96 2.79 -7.84 11.36
C VAL A 96 1.39 -7.30 11.68
N GLY A 97 0.64 -6.90 10.66
CA GLY A 97 -0.70 -6.34 10.77
C GLY A 97 -1.68 -6.95 9.79
N THR A 98 -2.84 -6.31 9.64
CA THR A 98 -3.95 -6.84 8.83
C THR A 98 -4.06 -6.21 7.45
N ALA A 99 -3.60 -4.97 7.27
CA ALA A 99 -3.68 -4.26 5.99
C ALA A 99 -2.53 -4.71 5.06
N PRO A 100 -2.81 -5.35 3.91
CA PRO A 100 -1.76 -5.76 2.99
C PRO A 100 -1.12 -4.55 2.31
N GLY A 101 0.11 -4.71 1.85
CA GLY A 101 0.68 -3.82 0.84
C GLY A 101 0.13 -4.16 -0.54
N LEU A 102 0.20 -3.24 -1.48
CA LEU A 102 -0.31 -3.41 -2.84
C LEU A 102 0.75 -2.99 -3.85
N LEU A 103 0.85 -3.71 -4.95
CA LEU A 103 1.78 -3.41 -6.03
C LEU A 103 1.05 -3.45 -7.36
N PHE A 104 1.35 -2.47 -8.20
CA PHE A 104 0.80 -2.33 -9.54
C PHE A 104 1.95 -2.14 -10.53
N GLU A 105 1.96 -2.95 -11.57
CA GLU A 105 2.80 -2.75 -12.74
C GLU A 105 1.95 -2.08 -13.80
N GLU A 106 2.27 -0.83 -14.11
CA GLU A 106 1.66 -0.07 -15.19
C GLU A 106 2.68 0.09 -16.34
N GLU A 107 2.21 0.43 -17.53
CA GLU A 107 3.08 0.64 -18.70
C GLU A 107 4.13 1.72 -18.42
N ASP A 108 3.74 2.78 -17.71
CA ASP A 108 4.57 3.94 -17.41
C ASP A 108 5.35 3.85 -16.08
N GLY A 109 5.26 2.73 -15.34
CA GLY A 109 5.99 2.56 -14.08
C GLY A 109 5.32 1.66 -13.05
N ILE A 110 5.93 1.58 -11.86
CA ILE A 110 5.47 0.74 -10.76
C ILE A 110 4.90 1.62 -9.65
N ILE A 111 3.71 1.26 -9.14
CA ILE A 111 3.11 1.88 -7.95
C ILE A 111 3.12 0.86 -6.82
N ILE A 112 3.63 1.26 -5.65
CA ILE A 112 3.66 0.43 -4.45
C ILE A 112 2.97 1.18 -3.31
N LEU A 113 1.97 0.56 -2.69
CA LEU A 113 1.31 1.06 -1.49
C LEU A 113 1.73 0.23 -0.30
N LEU A 114 2.19 0.89 0.76
CA LEU A 114 2.57 0.26 2.02
C LEU A 114 1.78 0.85 3.20
N PRO A 115 1.59 0.10 4.29
CA PRO A 115 0.96 0.62 5.51
C PRO A 115 1.72 1.82 6.08
N GLY A 116 1.02 2.68 6.83
CA GLY A 116 1.65 3.80 7.54
C GLY A 116 2.39 3.39 8.81
N VAL A 117 1.99 2.26 9.43
CA VAL A 117 2.62 1.73 10.64
C VAL A 117 4.06 1.30 10.31
N PRO A 118 5.09 1.90 10.93
CA PRO A 118 6.48 1.68 10.52
C PRO A 118 6.94 0.22 10.57
N ALA A 119 6.47 -0.55 11.56
CA ALA A 119 6.81 -1.97 11.68
C ALA A 119 6.22 -2.81 10.53
N GLU A 120 4.95 -2.56 10.17
CA GLU A 120 4.28 -3.24 9.06
C GLU A 120 4.92 -2.87 7.72
N MET A 121 5.13 -1.58 7.49
CA MET A 121 5.79 -1.07 6.28
C MET A 121 7.15 -1.73 6.05
N LYS A 122 8.01 -1.74 7.08
CA LYS A 122 9.35 -2.36 7.00
C LYS A 122 9.26 -3.86 6.73
N ALA A 123 8.33 -4.56 7.37
CA ALA A 123 8.15 -5.99 7.17
C ALA A 123 7.77 -6.32 5.72
N ILE A 124 6.78 -5.60 5.17
CA ILE A 124 6.34 -5.80 3.78
C ILE A 124 7.45 -5.40 2.81
N PHE A 125 8.14 -4.28 3.06
CA PHE A 125 9.23 -3.83 2.21
C PHE A 125 10.33 -4.88 2.10
N ASN A 126 10.84 -5.35 3.25
CA ASN A 126 11.95 -6.29 3.29
C ASN A 126 11.59 -7.67 2.72
N MET A 127 10.36 -8.13 2.96
CA MET A 127 9.92 -9.47 2.57
C MET A 127 9.41 -9.54 1.12
N SER A 128 8.81 -8.47 0.60
CA SER A 128 8.13 -8.49 -0.70
C SER A 128 8.69 -7.45 -1.67
N VAL A 129 8.76 -6.17 -1.27
CA VAL A 129 9.15 -5.09 -2.19
C VAL A 129 10.60 -5.19 -2.62
N ARG A 130 11.54 -5.31 -1.67
CA ARG A 130 12.96 -5.38 -1.96
C ARG A 130 13.30 -6.57 -2.88
N PRO A 131 12.87 -7.82 -2.59
CA PRO A 131 13.11 -8.93 -3.52
C PRO A 131 12.47 -8.75 -4.90
N TYR A 132 11.30 -8.12 -4.97
CA TYR A 132 10.67 -7.80 -6.25
C TYR A 132 11.51 -6.79 -7.05
N LEU A 133 11.98 -5.72 -6.41
CA LEU A 133 12.81 -4.69 -7.05
C LEU A 133 14.18 -5.24 -7.48
N GLU A 134 14.81 -6.07 -6.66
CA GLU A 134 16.07 -6.76 -6.99
C GLU A 134 15.91 -7.65 -8.23
N LYS A 135 14.76 -8.32 -8.39
CA LYS A 135 14.45 -9.12 -9.57
C LYS A 135 14.12 -8.26 -10.80
N LYS A 136 13.50 -7.10 -10.60
CA LYS A 136 13.06 -6.20 -11.69
C LYS A 136 14.21 -5.44 -12.35
N ASN A 137 15.33 -5.12 -11.67
CA ASN A 137 16.47 -4.50 -12.34
C ASN A 137 17.83 -4.52 -11.61
N ARG A 138 18.89 -4.70 -12.41
CA ARG A 138 20.28 -4.22 -12.19
C ARG A 138 20.27 -2.70 -11.95
N GLY A 139 20.63 -2.19 -10.77
CA GLY A 139 20.92 -0.75 -10.58
C GLY A 139 20.53 -0.16 -9.23
N ASN A 140 21.32 0.82 -8.78
CA ASN A 140 21.36 1.36 -7.41
C ASN A 140 20.01 1.87 -6.87
N PHE A 141 19.60 1.37 -5.71
CA PHE A 141 18.51 1.93 -4.91
C PHE A 141 19.08 2.84 -3.79
N ILE A 142 18.52 4.03 -3.62
CA ILE A 142 18.78 4.88 -2.44
C ILE A 142 17.57 4.74 -1.51
N LEU A 143 17.74 3.99 -0.41
CA LEU A 143 16.75 3.87 0.65
C LEU A 143 16.94 5.03 1.64
N THR A 144 16.00 5.97 1.69
CA THR A 144 15.99 7.04 2.69
C THR A 144 14.94 6.73 3.76
N GLN A 145 15.36 6.48 4.99
CA GLN A 145 14.49 6.30 6.15
C GLN A 145 14.61 7.50 7.10
N THR A 146 13.50 8.12 7.48
CA THR A 146 13.46 9.12 8.55
C THR A 146 12.96 8.44 9.82
N ILE A 147 13.81 8.37 10.84
CA ILE A 147 13.45 7.88 12.18
C ILE A 147 12.96 9.09 12.97
N HIS A 148 11.73 9.04 13.45
CA HIS A 148 11.25 9.96 14.48
C HIS A 148 11.46 9.27 15.83
N SER A 149 12.26 9.92 16.68
CA SER A 149 12.44 9.62 18.10
C SER A 149 11.16 9.90 18.88
#